data_AF-A0A953U1B2-F1
#
_entry.id   AF-A0A953U1B2-F1
#
_cell.length_a   1.000
_cell.length_b   1.000
_cell.length_c   1.000
_cell.angle_alpha   90.00
_cell.angle_beta   90.00
_cell.angle_gamma   90.00
#
_symmetry.space_group_name_H-M   'P 1'
#
loop_
_entity.id
_entity.type
_entity.pdbx_description
1 polymer ?
#
loop_
_entity_poly.entity_id
_entity_poly.type
_entity_poly.pdbx_seq_one_letter_code
_entity_poly.pdbx_strand_id
1 'polypeptide(L)'
;MIELTLQTRDQQGNIHTTSEQVDPRKVGVIAVDCWHYHWCRTWRNRAASLIPRFNYCFDAARKLGMTLVFSPTNATRDLHDAPQRKATLALPNHSLPSLQNFQAAALGAGAGGWPDPVGGALRWGMCECGLGEACFYHNNTNAQHPDLKMTTDDYIALTQQEAYNIFKERGITHILYTGFATNMCMWAKPTGMKYMKQFDFRCFFARDLTEAITGYLEESFTPTQGTNEIIQLIEAHLAPSIDMEQTMRQAGVWEGDPVLDYVHLAPWGRLFGAPPFPLPVQVEFTCRHVPEAELRYTLDGSDPIAASPLYQRPVKIDKTTLLKAAGFKGETRVTRISEARYWKYPIVPDPPTVYVSELTSLCEKVGEVGPNSYAVKKAARFNRSVDGRVLTNRGRKFGHGIGVQAPSELVFPLEPSYKRFVANVGVDDECMEWDNPDGLPQWPQWSRPIHGPTSYRICQILFEVIIDGKTVTETPPLVNGELAWGIDVEIPQGAQQITLRVNDAESRFTDPHGHGDWLDAGFVTS
;
A
#
# COMPACT_ATOMS: atom_id res chain seq x y z
N MET A 1 12.37 -10.90 33.81
CA MET A 1 13.38 -10.65 32.75
C MET A 1 12.92 -11.38 31.50
N ILE A 2 13.14 -10.78 30.34
CA ILE A 2 12.98 -11.43 29.03
C ILE A 2 14.37 -11.68 28.43
N GLU A 3 14.53 -12.82 27.78
CA GLU A 3 15.73 -13.16 27.02
C GLU A 3 15.61 -12.65 25.59
N LEU A 4 16.53 -11.80 25.15
CA LEU A 4 16.66 -11.32 23.79
C LEU A 4 17.78 -12.11 23.10
N THR A 5 17.42 -12.91 22.10
CA THR A 5 18.38 -13.60 21.23
C THR A 5 18.75 -12.68 20.07
N LEU A 6 19.87 -11.98 20.22
CA LEU A 6 20.38 -10.98 19.29
C LEU A 6 21.24 -11.64 18.21
N GLN A 7 20.91 -11.38 16.95
CA GLN A 7 21.63 -11.88 15.78
C GLN A 7 22.45 -10.76 15.13
N THR A 8 23.73 -11.00 14.86
CA THR A 8 24.60 -10.17 14.01
C THR A 8 25.26 -11.01 12.94
N ARG A 9 25.95 -10.37 12.00
CA ARG A 9 26.78 -11.03 11.00
C ARG A 9 28.20 -10.49 10.98
N ASP A 10 29.15 -11.35 10.65
CA ASP A 10 30.51 -10.90 10.32
C ASP A 10 30.63 -10.46 8.85
N GLN A 11 31.81 -9.99 8.45
CA GLN A 11 32.08 -9.55 7.07
C GLN A 11 31.97 -10.68 6.04
N GLN A 12 32.05 -11.95 6.48
CA GLN A 12 31.88 -13.13 5.63
C GLN A 12 30.41 -13.58 5.56
N GLY A 13 29.51 -12.90 6.29
CA GLY A 13 28.07 -13.18 6.32
C GLY A 13 27.67 -14.27 7.30
N ASN A 14 28.60 -14.80 8.11
CA ASN A 14 28.27 -15.84 9.09
C ASN A 14 27.44 -15.25 10.23
N ILE A 15 26.45 -16.01 10.68
CA ILE A 15 25.56 -15.62 11.77
C ILE A 15 26.27 -15.79 13.12
N HIS A 16 26.22 -14.75 13.93
CA HIS A 16 26.60 -14.77 15.34
C HIS A 16 25.39 -14.45 16.20
N THR A 17 25.19 -15.20 17.28
CA THR A 17 24.06 -15.00 18.19
C THR A 17 24.55 -14.77 19.61
N THR A 18 24.00 -13.75 20.26
CA THR A 18 24.22 -13.48 21.68
C THR A 18 22.88 -13.44 22.41
N SER A 19 22.91 -13.72 23.72
CA SER A 19 21.74 -13.62 24.59
C SER A 19 21.89 -12.45 25.54
N GLU A 20 20.84 -11.65 25.69
CA GLU A 20 20.78 -10.50 26.58
C GLU A 20 19.51 -10.57 27.43
N GLN A 21 19.65 -10.47 28.76
CA GLN A 21 18.52 -10.47 29.70
C GLN A 21 18.13 -9.05 30.06
N VAL A 22 16.88 -8.67 29.81
CA VAL A 22 16.39 -7.31 30.09
C VAL A 22 15.07 -7.33 30.86
N ASP A 23 14.80 -6.32 31.66
CA ASP A 23 13.43 -6.09 32.17
C ASP A 23 12.58 -5.62 30.99
N PRO A 24 11.52 -6.35 30.58
CA PRO A 24 10.72 -5.96 29.42
C PRO A 24 10.09 -4.57 29.56
N ARG A 25 9.86 -4.07 30.78
CA ARG A 25 9.37 -2.71 31.04
C ARG A 25 10.38 -1.61 30.67
N LYS A 26 11.63 -2.00 30.40
CA LYS A 26 12.72 -1.13 29.91
C LYS A 26 12.88 -1.19 28.39
N VAL A 27 12.01 -1.93 27.70
CA VAL A 27 12.00 -2.07 26.24
C VAL A 27 10.86 -1.24 25.65
N GLY A 28 11.22 -0.32 24.75
CA GLY A 28 10.29 0.39 23.89
C GLY A 28 10.24 -0.28 22.52
N VAL A 29 9.04 -0.59 22.04
CA VAL A 29 8.81 -1.09 20.67
C VAL A 29 8.35 0.09 19.82
N ILE A 30 9.07 0.40 18.76
CA ILE A 30 8.68 1.43 17.81
C ILE A 30 8.17 0.81 16.50
N ALA A 31 6.94 1.13 16.14
CA ALA A 31 6.26 0.69 14.92
C ALA A 31 6.32 1.81 13.89
N VAL A 32 7.31 1.73 13.00
CA VAL A 32 7.56 2.77 12.00
C VAL A 32 6.69 2.51 10.78
N ASP A 33 5.86 3.48 10.40
CA ASP A 33 5.28 3.52 9.06
C ASP A 33 4.57 2.22 8.61
N CYS A 34 3.82 1.59 9.52
CA CYS A 34 2.97 0.45 9.18
C CYS A 34 1.73 0.92 8.39
N TRP A 35 2.00 1.43 7.19
CA TRP A 35 1.05 2.11 6.34
C TRP A 35 0.01 1.15 5.77
N HIS A 36 -1.17 1.70 5.55
CA HIS A 36 -2.25 1.10 4.79
C HIS A 36 -2.03 1.20 3.29
N TYR A 37 -1.48 2.33 2.86
CA TYR A 37 -1.30 2.66 1.46
C TYR A 37 0.17 2.93 1.15
N HIS A 38 0.57 2.42 -0.01
CA HIS A 38 1.79 2.77 -0.71
C HIS A 38 1.47 2.62 -2.20
N TRP A 39 2.01 3.50 -3.02
CA TRP A 39 1.71 3.57 -4.45
C TRP A 39 2.14 2.30 -5.20
N CYS A 40 3.18 1.60 -4.73
CA CYS A 40 3.48 0.26 -5.23
C CYS A 40 2.53 -0.77 -4.60
N ARG A 41 1.58 -1.27 -5.40
CA ARG A 41 0.60 -2.29 -4.99
C ARG A 41 1.24 -3.57 -4.46
N THR A 42 2.26 -4.11 -5.14
CA THR A 42 2.92 -5.34 -4.68
C THR A 42 3.54 -5.15 -3.30
N TRP A 43 4.31 -4.09 -3.12
CA TRP A 43 4.93 -3.77 -1.84
C TRP A 43 3.88 -3.58 -0.74
N ARG A 44 2.81 -2.82 -1.03
CA ARG A 44 1.71 -2.58 -0.10
C ARG A 44 1.10 -3.90 0.39
N ASN A 45 0.79 -4.83 -0.51
CA ASN A 45 0.20 -6.12 -0.11
C ASN A 45 1.19 -6.99 0.69
N ARG A 46 2.49 -6.95 0.38
CA ARG A 46 3.54 -7.60 1.19
C ARG A 46 3.69 -6.98 2.58
N ALA A 47 3.56 -5.67 2.71
CA ALA A 47 3.57 -5.00 4.01
C ALA A 47 2.30 -5.34 4.81
N ALA A 48 1.13 -5.31 4.15
CA ALA A 48 -0.16 -5.60 4.76
C ALA A 48 -0.29 -7.06 5.25
N SER A 49 0.37 -8.01 4.58
CA SER A 49 0.37 -9.43 5.02
C SER A 49 0.97 -9.63 6.42
N LEU A 50 1.80 -8.70 6.90
CA LEU A 50 2.41 -8.78 8.23
C LEU A 50 1.51 -8.25 9.34
N ILE A 51 0.45 -7.50 9.04
CA ILE A 51 -0.35 -6.82 10.08
C ILE A 51 -0.93 -7.79 11.14
N PRO A 52 -1.40 -9.01 10.79
CA PRO A 52 -1.77 -9.99 11.80
C PRO A 52 -0.63 -10.36 12.75
N ARG A 53 0.59 -10.56 12.20
CA ARG A 53 1.80 -10.86 12.96
C ARG A 53 2.21 -9.70 13.85
N PHE A 54 2.16 -8.46 13.34
CA PHE A 54 2.38 -7.25 14.13
C PHE A 54 1.45 -7.22 15.35
N ASN A 55 0.15 -7.44 15.15
CA ASN A 55 -0.82 -7.42 16.24
C ASN A 55 -0.51 -8.46 17.32
N TYR A 56 -0.20 -9.71 16.96
CA TYR A 56 0.15 -10.73 17.94
C TYR A 56 1.45 -10.42 18.69
N CYS A 57 2.47 -9.95 17.99
CA CYS A 57 3.72 -9.51 18.62
C CYS A 57 3.49 -8.31 19.55
N PHE A 58 2.65 -7.36 19.18
CA PHE A 58 2.35 -6.18 19.97
C PHE A 58 1.50 -6.50 21.20
N ASP A 59 0.51 -7.37 21.07
CA ASP A 59 -0.28 -7.85 22.20
C ASP A 59 0.60 -8.61 23.20
N ALA A 60 1.52 -9.46 22.71
CA ALA A 60 2.51 -10.13 23.55
C ALA A 60 3.48 -9.15 24.24
N ALA A 61 3.97 -8.14 23.51
CA ALA A 61 4.84 -7.10 24.06
C ALA A 61 4.14 -6.30 25.17
N ARG A 62 2.86 -5.94 24.99
CA ARG A 62 2.04 -5.27 26.01
C ARG A 62 1.88 -6.12 27.27
N LYS A 63 1.66 -7.44 27.15
CA LYS A 63 1.58 -8.36 28.31
C LYS A 63 2.86 -8.38 29.15
N LEU A 64 4.01 -8.19 28.52
CA LEU A 64 5.30 -8.10 29.19
C LEU A 64 5.58 -6.69 29.76
N GLY A 65 4.70 -5.71 29.49
CA GLY A 65 4.85 -4.33 29.95
C GLY A 65 5.79 -3.49 29.09
N MET A 66 6.09 -3.90 27.86
CA MET A 66 6.85 -3.08 26.91
C MET A 66 6.05 -1.84 26.51
N THR A 67 6.74 -0.72 26.26
CA THR A 67 6.10 0.52 25.80
C THR A 67 6.02 0.55 24.28
N LEU A 68 4.82 0.68 23.70
CA LEU A 68 4.63 0.73 22.25
C LEU A 68 4.49 2.17 21.75
N VAL A 69 5.24 2.51 20.70
CA VAL A 69 5.25 3.83 20.08
C VAL A 69 5.05 3.68 18.58
N PHE A 70 3.94 4.19 18.06
CA PHE A 70 3.67 4.25 16.63
C PHE A 70 4.30 5.52 16.07
N SER A 71 5.01 5.39 14.95
CA SER A 71 5.63 6.52 14.28
C SER A 71 5.24 6.55 12.81
N PRO A 72 4.03 7.04 12.48
CA PRO A 72 3.60 7.23 11.11
C PRO A 72 4.17 8.50 10.47
N THR A 73 4.60 8.39 9.22
CA THR A 73 4.94 9.49 8.31
C THR A 73 3.68 9.87 7.54
N ASN A 74 3.25 11.12 7.64
CA ASN A 74 2.13 11.70 6.89
C ASN A 74 0.74 11.04 7.12
N ALA A 75 0.59 10.18 8.14
CA ALA A 75 -0.71 9.62 8.59
C ALA A 75 -1.37 10.37 9.74
N THR A 76 -1.00 11.63 9.91
CA THR A 76 -1.48 12.45 11.03
C THR A 76 -2.94 12.86 10.88
N ARG A 77 -3.48 12.87 9.66
CA ARG A 77 -4.89 13.25 9.40
C ARG A 77 -5.85 12.48 10.30
N ASP A 78 -5.75 11.16 10.30
CA ASP A 78 -6.70 10.29 11.01
C ASP A 78 -6.28 10.04 12.47
N LEU A 79 -5.06 10.45 12.85
CA LEU A 79 -4.45 10.13 14.15
C LEU A 79 -4.20 11.36 15.04
N HIS A 80 -4.51 12.57 14.56
CA HIS A 80 -4.25 13.80 15.29
C HIS A 80 -4.97 13.84 16.64
N ASP A 81 -6.25 13.46 16.64
CA ASP A 81 -7.11 13.47 17.84
C ASP A 81 -7.11 12.16 18.63
N ALA A 82 -6.34 11.18 18.19
CA ALA A 82 -6.25 9.87 18.81
C ALA A 82 -5.73 9.98 20.25
N PRO A 83 -6.24 9.15 21.19
CA PRO A 83 -5.82 9.20 22.60
C PRO A 83 -4.31 9.00 22.76
N GLN A 84 -3.69 8.18 21.92
CA GLN A 84 -2.24 7.93 21.91
C GLN A 84 -1.44 9.18 21.55
N ARG A 85 -1.96 10.00 20.63
CA ARG A 85 -1.31 11.25 20.24
C ARG A 85 -1.41 12.28 21.36
N LYS A 86 -2.58 12.40 21.99
CA LYS A 86 -2.80 13.24 23.17
C LYS A 86 -1.91 12.83 24.34
N ALA A 87 -1.75 11.51 24.57
CA ALA A 87 -0.85 10.98 25.58
C ALA A 87 0.61 11.39 25.34
N THR A 88 1.10 11.33 24.10
CA THR A 88 2.45 11.82 23.76
C THR A 88 2.61 13.32 24.06
N LEU A 89 1.65 14.14 23.66
CA LEU A 89 1.71 15.59 23.80
C LEU A 89 1.60 16.07 25.25
N ALA A 90 1.01 15.27 26.13
CA ALA A 90 0.89 15.56 27.55
C ALA A 90 2.18 15.29 28.35
N LEU A 91 3.18 14.63 27.75
CA LEU A 91 4.43 14.30 28.44
C LEU A 91 5.32 15.54 28.65
N PRO A 92 6.08 15.59 29.77
CA PRO A 92 7.05 16.65 29.98
C PRO A 92 8.14 16.61 28.90
N ASN A 93 8.67 17.79 28.57
CA ASN A 93 9.78 17.88 27.64
C ASN A 93 11.11 17.57 28.34
N HIS A 94 11.88 16.63 27.80
CA HIS A 94 13.22 16.30 28.27
C HIS A 94 14.26 16.84 27.29
N SER A 95 15.25 17.58 27.78
CA SER A 95 16.32 18.11 26.93
C SER A 95 17.05 16.98 26.20
N LEU A 96 17.15 17.08 24.88
CA LEU A 96 17.97 16.17 24.08
C LEU A 96 19.45 16.35 24.44
N PRO A 97 20.22 15.25 24.60
CA PRO A 97 21.67 15.33 24.79
C PRO A 97 22.33 16.11 23.65
N SER A 98 23.29 16.99 23.97
CA SER A 98 24.05 17.71 22.95
C SER A 98 25.05 16.77 22.27
N LEU A 99 24.97 16.67 20.95
CA LEU A 99 25.87 15.85 20.16
C LEU A 99 27.15 16.65 19.90
N GLN A 100 28.13 16.55 20.81
CA GLN A 100 29.35 17.38 20.76
C GLN A 100 30.27 17.11 19.54
N ASN A 101 30.07 16.01 18.79
CA ASN A 101 30.91 15.63 17.64
C ASN A 101 30.08 15.10 16.47
N PHE A 102 29.24 15.95 15.86
CA PHE A 102 28.41 15.53 14.74
C PHE A 102 28.89 16.15 13.42
N GLN A 103 29.66 15.39 12.64
CA GLN A 103 29.77 15.67 11.21
C GLN A 103 28.52 15.14 10.51
N ALA A 104 27.54 16.01 10.28
CA ALA A 104 26.37 15.70 9.46
C ALA A 104 26.75 15.13 8.07
N ALA A 105 27.95 15.45 7.58
CA ALA A 105 28.52 14.95 6.34
C ALA A 105 28.96 13.47 6.39
N ALA A 106 29.35 12.93 7.56
CA ALA A 106 29.89 11.56 7.66
C ALA A 106 28.81 10.47 7.64
N LEU A 107 27.54 10.86 7.75
CA LEU A 107 26.41 9.92 7.79
C LEU A 107 25.39 10.16 6.69
N GLY A 108 25.68 10.99 5.67
CA GLY A 108 24.84 11.12 4.47
C GLY A 108 23.35 11.32 4.78
N ALA A 109 23.03 12.29 5.61
CA ALA A 109 21.65 12.66 5.84
C ALA A 109 21.23 13.69 4.82
N GLY A 110 20.14 13.41 4.12
CA GLY A 110 19.28 14.46 3.61
C GLY A 110 18.86 14.20 2.19
N ALA A 111 17.57 13.96 2.05
CA ALA A 111 16.78 14.63 1.05
C ALA A 111 17.49 14.76 -0.33
N GLY A 112 17.42 13.70 -1.14
CA GLY A 112 17.69 13.78 -2.59
C GLY A 112 19.06 13.30 -3.02
N GLY A 113 19.88 12.82 -2.08
CA GLY A 113 21.19 12.24 -2.35
C GLY A 113 21.52 11.18 -1.31
N TRP A 114 21.40 9.92 -1.73
CA TRP A 114 21.88 8.67 -1.12
C TRP A 114 23.17 8.85 -0.32
N PRO A 115 23.22 8.34 0.93
CA PRO A 115 23.59 6.94 1.13
C PRO A 115 22.66 6.22 2.13
N ASP A 116 22.15 5.08 1.64
CA ASP A 116 21.48 3.98 2.35
C ASP A 116 22.34 3.48 3.54
N PRO A 117 21.83 2.61 4.43
CA PRO A 117 22.61 2.02 5.52
C PRO A 117 23.90 1.32 5.05
N VAL A 118 24.00 0.99 3.76
CA VAL A 118 25.23 0.60 3.06
C VAL A 118 25.24 1.30 1.70
N GLY A 119 26.08 2.31 1.53
CA GLY A 119 26.13 3.17 0.34
C GLY A 119 25.99 2.42 -0.99
N GLY A 120 24.81 2.51 -1.56
CA GLY A 120 24.44 2.16 -2.92
C GLY A 120 23.13 2.90 -3.18
N ALA A 121 22.85 3.28 -4.43
CA ALA A 121 21.44 3.48 -4.78
C ALA A 121 20.72 2.21 -4.30
N LEU A 122 19.51 2.33 -3.72
CA LEU A 122 18.57 1.20 -3.68
C LEU A 122 18.81 0.48 -4.97
N ARG A 123 19.21 -0.78 -4.87
CA ARG A 123 19.76 -1.45 -6.02
C ARG A 123 18.77 -1.35 -7.19
N TRP A 124 17.49 -1.06 -6.92
CA TRP A 124 16.38 -1.11 -7.82
C TRP A 124 15.31 -0.03 -7.45
N GLY A 125 14.64 0.53 -8.45
CA GLY A 125 13.60 1.58 -8.28
C GLY A 125 12.48 1.19 -7.33
N MET A 126 11.66 2.15 -6.90
CA MET A 126 10.71 1.97 -5.78
C MET A 126 9.45 1.12 -6.08
N CYS A 127 9.44 0.33 -7.16
CA CYS A 127 8.28 -0.43 -7.62
C CYS A 127 8.57 -1.92 -7.82
N GLU A 128 7.77 -2.74 -7.16
CA GLU A 128 7.81 -4.21 -7.15
C GLU A 128 6.70 -4.84 -8.00
N CYS A 129 6.13 -4.09 -8.95
CA CYS A 129 5.08 -4.60 -9.83
C CYS A 129 5.62 -5.29 -11.11
N GLY A 130 6.93 -5.50 -11.19
CA GLY A 130 7.61 -6.12 -12.34
C GLY A 130 8.03 -5.12 -13.42
N LEU A 131 8.63 -5.64 -14.50
CA LEU A 131 9.09 -4.84 -15.65
C LEU A 131 7.91 -4.25 -16.46
N GLY A 132 8.16 -3.13 -17.13
CA GLY A 132 7.25 -2.58 -18.14
C GLY A 132 6.48 -1.32 -17.74
N GLU A 133 6.46 -0.92 -16.47
CA GLU A 133 6.25 0.48 -16.04
C GLU A 133 6.21 0.50 -14.51
N ALA A 134 6.90 1.45 -13.87
CA ALA A 134 6.72 1.62 -12.43
C ALA A 134 5.32 2.22 -12.17
N CYS A 135 4.78 1.97 -10.98
CA CYS A 135 3.56 2.61 -10.48
C CYS A 135 3.80 4.12 -10.22
N PHE A 136 4.28 4.86 -11.23
CA PHE A 136 4.91 6.19 -11.17
C PHE A 136 3.99 7.36 -10.80
N TYR A 137 2.73 7.09 -10.49
CA TYR A 137 1.80 8.14 -10.15
C TYR A 137 1.81 8.32 -8.63
N HIS A 138 2.46 9.41 -8.23
CA HIS A 138 2.87 9.73 -6.86
C HIS A 138 1.65 10.06 -6.02
N ASN A 139 1.32 9.18 -5.09
CA ASN A 139 0.45 9.52 -3.98
C ASN A 139 1.18 9.24 -2.66
N ASN A 140 1.29 10.29 -1.83
CA ASN A 140 1.91 10.27 -0.49
C ASN A 140 0.89 10.27 0.65
N THR A 141 -0.39 10.01 0.39
CA THR A 141 -1.37 9.78 1.45
C THR A 141 -1.05 8.46 2.13
N ASN A 142 -0.49 8.57 3.31
CA ASN A 142 -0.19 7.44 4.16
C ASN A 142 -1.24 7.44 5.26
N ALA A 143 -2.05 6.39 5.38
CA ALA A 143 -2.80 6.10 6.60
C ALA A 143 -2.09 4.97 7.34
N GLN A 144 -2.22 4.85 8.65
CA GLN A 144 -1.82 3.61 9.33
C GLN A 144 -2.75 2.49 8.86
N HIS A 145 -2.25 1.25 8.72
CA HIS A 145 -3.10 0.13 8.32
C HIS A 145 -4.30 -0.01 9.29
N PRO A 146 -5.55 -0.04 8.82
CA PRO A 146 -6.74 0.01 9.66
C PRO A 146 -6.89 -1.21 10.57
N ASP A 147 -6.36 -2.36 10.16
CA ASP A 147 -6.33 -3.56 11.00
C ASP A 147 -5.18 -3.57 12.02
N LEU A 148 -4.28 -2.58 12.01
CA LEU A 148 -3.24 -2.47 13.02
C LEU A 148 -3.82 -1.92 14.32
N LYS A 149 -3.69 -2.70 15.39
CA LYS A 149 -4.33 -2.39 16.68
C LYS A 149 -3.45 -1.47 17.52
N MET A 150 -4.01 -0.31 17.86
CA MET A 150 -3.50 0.59 18.89
C MET A 150 -4.45 0.57 20.10
N THR A 151 -3.88 0.56 21.29
CA THR A 151 -4.56 0.66 22.58
C THR A 151 -4.35 2.04 23.18
N THR A 152 -5.12 2.40 24.21
CA THR A 152 -5.02 3.72 24.87
C THR A 152 -3.70 3.95 25.60
N ASP A 153 -2.98 2.87 25.93
CA ASP A 153 -1.69 2.94 26.64
C ASP A 153 -0.48 3.11 25.70
N ASP A 154 -0.71 3.03 24.39
CA ASP A 154 0.32 3.25 23.39
C ASP A 154 0.52 4.74 23.08
N TYR A 155 1.60 5.06 22.36
CA TYR A 155 1.95 6.41 21.98
C TYR A 155 2.03 6.62 20.47
N ILE A 156 1.85 7.86 20.02
CA ILE A 156 2.16 8.28 18.65
C ILE A 156 3.21 9.39 18.67
N ALA A 157 4.38 9.12 18.08
CA ALA A 157 5.51 10.04 18.02
C ALA A 157 5.90 10.39 16.58
N LEU A 158 5.92 11.69 16.28
CA LEU A 158 6.20 12.22 14.95
C LEU A 158 7.58 12.87 14.85
N THR A 159 8.17 13.26 15.99
CA THR A 159 9.47 13.90 16.05
C THR A 159 10.44 13.14 16.94
N GLN A 160 11.75 13.37 16.74
CA GLN A 160 12.80 12.82 17.59
C GLN A 160 12.60 13.21 19.06
N GLN A 161 12.23 14.47 19.32
CA GLN A 161 11.99 15.01 20.66
C GLN A 161 10.83 14.27 21.35
N GLU A 162 9.73 14.05 20.64
CA GLU A 162 8.56 13.32 21.18
C GLU A 162 8.91 11.87 21.54
N ALA A 163 9.58 11.15 20.64
CA ALA A 163 10.02 9.78 20.91
C ALA A 163 10.98 9.73 22.11
N TYR A 164 11.92 10.68 22.19
CA TYR A 164 12.83 10.79 23.33
C TYR A 164 12.08 11.03 24.65
N ASN A 165 11.10 11.94 24.67
CA ASN A 165 10.31 12.23 25.87
C ASN A 165 9.58 11.00 26.38
N ILE A 166 8.93 10.23 25.49
CA ILE A 166 8.26 8.97 25.83
C ILE A 166 9.26 8.00 26.47
N PHE A 167 10.41 7.78 25.82
CA PHE A 167 11.38 6.80 26.29
C PHE A 167 12.04 7.22 27.62
N LYS A 168 12.28 8.51 27.85
CA LYS A 168 12.79 9.00 29.12
C LYS A 168 11.78 8.86 30.25
N GLU A 169 10.54 9.27 30.03
CA GLU A 169 9.48 9.19 31.05
C GLU A 169 9.18 7.73 31.44
N ARG A 170 9.16 6.83 30.45
CA ARG A 170 8.96 5.39 30.68
C ARG A 170 10.23 4.67 31.15
N GLY A 171 11.35 5.38 31.26
CA GLY A 171 12.63 4.85 31.72
C GLY A 171 13.17 3.73 30.82
N ILE A 172 12.88 3.80 29.52
CA ILE A 172 13.33 2.87 28.48
C ILE A 172 14.84 2.95 28.31
N THR A 173 15.47 1.80 28.14
CA THR A 173 16.90 1.67 27.82
C THR A 173 17.15 0.94 26.51
N HIS A 174 16.14 0.20 26.02
CA HIS A 174 16.21 -0.63 24.83
C HIS A 174 15.13 -0.21 23.83
N ILE A 175 15.49 -0.02 22.55
CA ILE A 175 14.53 0.27 21.50
C ILE A 175 14.53 -0.86 20.47
N LEU A 176 13.39 -1.53 20.35
CA LEU A 176 13.10 -2.52 19.33
C LEU A 176 12.36 -1.88 18.17
N TYR A 177 12.99 -1.82 17.00
CA TYR A 177 12.41 -1.30 15.78
C TYR A 177 11.62 -2.38 15.02
N THR A 178 10.41 -2.01 14.60
CA THR A 178 9.52 -2.78 13.73
C THR A 178 8.93 -1.85 12.67
N GLY A 179 8.33 -2.41 11.61
CA GLY A 179 7.64 -1.62 10.60
C GLY A 179 8.43 -1.48 9.30
N PHE A 180 8.24 -0.36 8.62
CA PHE A 180 8.61 -0.18 7.22
C PHE A 180 9.25 1.18 6.93
N ALA A 181 9.92 1.36 5.79
CA ALA A 181 10.61 0.30 5.07
C ALA A 181 11.95 0.01 5.77
N THR A 182 12.39 -1.25 5.77
CA THR A 182 13.63 -1.69 6.43
C THR A 182 14.86 -0.89 5.99
N ASN A 183 14.88 -0.41 4.76
CA ASN A 183 15.97 0.36 4.14
C ASN A 183 15.69 1.87 4.07
N MET A 184 14.62 2.38 4.69
CA MET A 184 14.31 3.82 4.63
C MET A 184 13.96 4.37 6.01
N CYS A 185 12.66 4.48 6.29
CA CYS A 185 12.14 5.25 7.41
C CYS A 185 12.53 4.65 8.77
N MET A 186 12.69 3.33 8.86
CA MET A 186 13.23 2.71 10.07
C MET A 186 14.62 3.24 10.47
N TRP A 187 15.40 3.72 9.50
CA TRP A 187 16.73 4.30 9.73
C TRP A 187 16.71 5.82 9.72
N ALA A 188 16.17 6.41 8.67
CA ALA A 188 16.49 7.78 8.27
C ALA A 188 15.43 8.83 8.66
N LYS A 189 14.30 8.44 9.26
CA LYS A 189 13.35 9.41 9.81
C LYS A 189 13.82 9.92 11.18
N PRO A 190 13.31 11.04 11.71
CA PRO A 190 13.74 11.59 13.00
C PRO A 190 13.61 10.62 14.20
N THR A 191 12.59 9.74 14.20
CA THR A 191 12.40 8.68 15.21
C THR A 191 13.13 7.38 14.85
N GLY A 192 13.76 7.33 13.69
CA GLY A 192 14.50 6.20 13.14
C GLY A 192 15.79 5.89 13.92
N MET A 193 16.27 4.67 13.75
CA MET A 193 17.33 4.11 14.57
C MET A 193 18.66 4.88 14.44
N LYS A 194 18.96 5.47 13.28
CA LYS A 194 20.16 6.28 13.05
C LYS A 194 20.26 7.48 14.01
N TYR A 195 19.11 8.07 14.35
CA TYR A 195 19.03 9.24 15.20
C TYR A 195 18.88 8.85 16.66
N MET A 196 18.08 7.83 16.97
CA MET A 196 17.86 7.42 18.36
C MET A 196 19.08 6.71 18.97
N LYS A 197 19.91 6.01 18.18
CA LYS A 197 21.19 5.43 18.63
C LYS A 197 22.23 6.45 19.08
N GLN A 198 22.03 7.73 18.74
CA GLN A 198 22.92 8.80 19.18
C GLN A 198 22.69 9.15 20.66
N PHE A 199 21.60 8.64 21.23
CA PHE A 199 21.32 8.66 22.66
C PHE A 199 21.70 7.30 23.26
N ASP A 200 21.75 7.22 24.58
CA ASP A 200 22.17 6.05 25.37
C ASP A 200 21.15 4.88 25.33
N PHE A 201 20.55 4.62 24.16
CA PHE A 201 19.60 3.55 23.92
C PHE A 201 20.26 2.37 23.21
N ARG A 202 20.07 1.18 23.75
CA ARG A 202 20.40 -0.09 23.10
C ARG A 202 19.36 -0.38 22.01
N CYS A 203 19.73 -0.17 20.74
CA CYS A 203 18.79 -0.32 19.63
C CYS A 203 19.03 -1.58 18.78
N PHE A 204 17.95 -2.26 18.42
CA PHE A 204 17.88 -3.46 17.58
C PHE A 204 16.55 -3.49 16.81
N PHE A 205 16.35 -4.47 15.92
CA PHE A 205 15.12 -4.56 15.10
C PHE A 205 14.58 -5.99 15.01
N ALA A 206 13.29 -6.13 14.74
CA ALA A 206 12.67 -7.42 14.50
C ALA A 206 12.78 -7.79 13.02
N ARG A 207 13.59 -8.80 12.68
CA ARG A 207 13.79 -9.22 11.28
C ARG A 207 12.53 -9.83 10.67
N ASP A 208 11.63 -10.37 11.49
CA ASP A 208 10.34 -10.95 11.10
C ASP A 208 9.21 -9.92 10.97
N LEU A 209 9.40 -8.67 11.45
CA LEU A 209 8.41 -7.59 11.43
C LEU A 209 8.89 -6.39 10.60
N THR A 210 9.39 -6.65 9.40
CA THR A 210 9.85 -5.58 8.50
C THR A 210 9.91 -6.02 7.04
N GLU A 211 9.70 -5.09 6.11
CA GLU A 211 9.85 -5.30 4.66
C GLU A 211 10.64 -4.11 4.08
N ALA A 212 11.57 -4.40 3.18
CA ALA A 212 12.29 -3.38 2.43
C ALA A 212 11.47 -2.94 1.22
N ILE A 213 11.67 -1.70 0.77
CA ILE A 213 11.20 -1.27 -0.56
C ILE A 213 12.28 -1.62 -1.57
N THR A 214 11.91 -2.37 -2.59
CA THR A 214 12.84 -2.85 -3.62
C THR A 214 12.25 -2.60 -5.02
N GLY A 215 12.89 -3.14 -6.05
CA GLY A 215 12.42 -3.15 -7.43
C GLY A 215 13.08 -4.27 -8.23
N TYR A 216 12.61 -4.52 -9.44
CA TYR A 216 13.20 -5.52 -10.34
C TYR A 216 14.17 -4.83 -11.30
N LEU A 217 15.47 -5.16 -11.29
CA LEU A 217 16.30 -4.90 -12.49
C LEU A 217 16.94 -6.14 -13.12
N GLU A 218 16.73 -7.33 -12.58
CA GLU A 218 17.06 -8.58 -13.26
C GLU A 218 15.98 -9.64 -12.98
N GLU A 219 15.82 -10.59 -13.91
CA GLU A 219 14.78 -11.62 -13.82
C GLU A 219 14.97 -12.58 -12.62
N SER A 220 16.18 -12.67 -12.07
CA SER A 220 16.49 -13.51 -10.90
C SER A 220 16.21 -12.84 -9.56
N PHE A 221 16.02 -11.52 -9.52
CA PHE A 221 15.88 -10.78 -8.27
C PHE A 221 14.42 -10.73 -7.82
N THR A 222 14.18 -11.13 -6.56
CA THR A 222 12.84 -11.05 -5.95
C THR A 222 12.79 -9.97 -4.87
N PRO A 223 11.63 -9.32 -4.66
CA PRO A 223 11.47 -8.33 -3.59
C PRO A 223 11.74 -8.87 -2.17
N THR A 224 11.41 -10.15 -1.94
CA THR A 224 11.71 -10.85 -0.68
C THR A 224 13.22 -11.06 -0.51
N GLN A 225 13.95 -11.41 -1.58
CA GLN A 225 15.40 -11.49 -1.55
C GLN A 225 16.01 -10.14 -1.18
N GLY A 226 15.54 -9.04 -1.77
CA GLY A 226 16.01 -7.71 -1.40
C GLY A 226 15.78 -7.35 0.07
N THR A 227 14.64 -7.77 0.64
CA THR A 227 14.40 -7.62 2.08
C THR A 227 15.40 -8.41 2.92
N ASN A 228 15.68 -9.66 2.55
CA ASN A 228 16.66 -10.49 3.24
C ASN A 228 18.08 -9.92 3.12
N GLU A 229 18.50 -9.44 1.96
CA GLU A 229 19.80 -8.79 1.75
C GLU A 229 19.96 -7.55 2.64
N ILE A 230 18.94 -6.69 2.71
CA ILE A 230 18.94 -5.51 3.58
C ILE A 230 19.04 -5.90 5.05
N ILE A 231 18.30 -6.91 5.50
CA ILE A 231 18.39 -7.43 6.87
C ILE A 231 19.83 -7.89 7.17
N GLN A 232 20.44 -8.65 6.26
CA GLN A 232 21.82 -9.13 6.42
C GLN A 232 22.84 -7.99 6.49
N LEU A 233 22.68 -6.97 5.65
CA LEU A 233 23.54 -5.79 5.65
C LEU A 233 23.43 -5.00 6.96
N ILE A 234 22.22 -4.86 7.50
CA ILE A 234 22.01 -4.23 8.80
C ILE A 234 22.65 -5.04 9.92
N GLU A 235 22.47 -6.37 9.92
CA GLU A 235 23.06 -7.28 10.90
C GLU A 235 24.59 -7.26 10.88
N ALA A 236 25.19 -7.04 9.71
CA ALA A 236 26.64 -6.98 9.52
C ALA A 236 27.25 -5.65 9.97
N HIS A 237 26.54 -4.54 9.79
CA HIS A 237 27.17 -3.21 9.86
C HIS A 237 26.56 -2.26 10.88
N LEU A 238 25.32 -2.49 11.32
CA LEU A 238 24.55 -1.44 11.97
C LEU A 238 23.92 -1.87 13.27
N ALA A 239 23.16 -2.96 13.29
CA ALA A 239 22.35 -3.33 14.43
C ALA A 239 22.14 -4.83 14.51
N PRO A 240 22.10 -5.41 15.72
CA PRO A 240 21.58 -6.75 15.86
C PRO A 240 20.08 -6.81 15.57
N SER A 241 19.61 -7.98 15.17
CA SER A 241 18.19 -8.28 14.98
C SER A 241 17.69 -9.30 16.02
N ILE A 242 16.37 -9.38 16.21
CA ILE A 242 15.69 -10.48 16.90
C ILE A 242 14.63 -11.09 15.98
N ASP A 243 14.21 -12.32 16.28
CA ASP A 243 12.94 -12.87 15.80
C ASP A 243 11.91 -12.64 16.90
N MET A 244 10.98 -11.71 16.67
CA MET A 244 10.05 -11.27 17.70
C MET A 244 9.03 -12.35 18.03
N GLU A 245 8.49 -13.07 17.04
CA GLU A 245 7.61 -14.21 17.32
C GLU A 245 8.30 -15.26 18.20
N GLN A 246 9.50 -15.71 17.82
CA GLN A 246 10.26 -16.68 18.59
C GLN A 246 10.54 -16.18 20.01
N THR A 247 10.90 -14.90 20.15
CA THR A 247 11.13 -14.26 21.45
C THR A 247 9.87 -14.28 22.32
N MET A 248 8.71 -13.96 21.76
CA MET A 248 7.43 -13.98 22.49
C MET A 248 6.97 -15.41 22.83
N ARG A 249 7.27 -16.40 21.98
CA ARG A 249 7.01 -17.83 22.27
C ARG A 249 7.87 -18.33 23.42
N GLN A 250 9.17 -18.01 23.43
CA GLN A 250 10.08 -18.37 24.51
C GLN A 250 9.70 -17.72 25.84
N ALA A 251 9.17 -16.50 25.80
CA ALA A 251 8.64 -15.80 26.97
C ALA A 251 7.27 -16.33 27.44
N GLY A 252 6.64 -17.26 26.72
CA GLY A 252 5.35 -17.86 27.10
C GLY A 252 4.14 -16.92 26.98
N VAL A 253 4.25 -15.84 26.20
CA VAL A 253 3.18 -14.83 26.03
C VAL A 253 2.59 -14.80 24.62
N TRP A 254 3.06 -15.67 23.74
CA TRP A 254 2.54 -15.79 22.38
C TRP A 254 1.18 -16.50 22.36
N GLU A 255 0.18 -15.81 21.84
CA GLU A 255 -1.19 -16.33 21.64
C GLU A 255 -1.64 -16.20 20.17
N GLY A 256 -0.67 -16.15 19.24
CA GLY A 256 -0.96 -16.03 17.81
C GLY A 256 -1.50 -17.31 17.19
N ASP A 257 -2.23 -17.14 16.09
CA ASP A 257 -2.79 -18.24 15.30
C ASP A 257 -1.71 -19.25 14.87
N PRO A 258 -2.05 -20.55 14.79
CA PRO A 258 -1.14 -21.56 14.27
C PRO A 258 -0.83 -21.38 12.77
N VAL A 259 -1.71 -20.66 12.05
CA VAL A 259 -1.57 -20.34 10.62
C VAL A 259 -1.68 -18.82 10.47
N LEU A 260 -0.51 -18.17 10.45
CA LEU A 260 -0.41 -16.72 10.56
C LEU A 260 -0.05 -16.04 9.24
N ASP A 261 1.00 -16.52 8.58
CA ASP A 261 1.61 -15.83 7.47
C ASP A 261 0.95 -16.15 6.13
N TYR A 262 1.27 -15.34 5.12
CA TYR A 262 0.75 -15.47 3.76
C TYR A 262 1.88 -15.88 2.80
N VAL A 263 1.50 -16.45 1.67
CA VAL A 263 2.41 -16.57 0.53
C VAL A 263 2.52 -15.21 -0.15
N HIS A 264 3.71 -14.65 -0.26
CA HIS A 264 3.93 -13.40 -0.96
C HIS A 264 3.91 -13.63 -2.47
N LEU A 265 3.10 -12.83 -3.17
CA LEU A 265 2.94 -12.85 -4.62
C LEU A 265 3.57 -11.60 -5.22
N ALA A 266 4.41 -11.75 -6.25
CA ALA A 266 5.06 -10.62 -6.89
C ALA A 266 5.07 -10.78 -8.43
N PRO A 267 4.39 -9.90 -9.19
CA PRO A 267 3.56 -8.80 -8.72
C PRO A 267 2.25 -9.26 -8.08
N TRP A 268 1.74 -8.52 -7.09
CA TRP A 268 0.53 -8.88 -6.33
C TRP A 268 -0.76 -8.40 -7.00
N GLY A 269 -1.16 -9.08 -8.08
CA GLY A 269 -2.35 -8.73 -8.87
C GLY A 269 -2.21 -7.38 -9.58
N ARG A 270 -2.80 -7.24 -10.77
CA ARG A 270 -2.67 -6.02 -11.59
C ARG A 270 -3.52 -6.08 -12.86
N LEU A 271 -3.72 -4.92 -13.47
CA LEU A 271 -4.05 -4.82 -14.89
C LEU A 271 -2.81 -5.11 -15.76
N PHE A 272 -3.00 -5.74 -16.93
CA PHE A 272 -1.90 -6.10 -17.84
C PHE A 272 -2.38 -6.31 -19.29
N GLY A 273 -1.44 -6.45 -20.25
CA GLY A 273 -1.77 -6.74 -21.65
C GLY A 273 -2.03 -5.53 -22.54
N ALA A 274 -1.84 -4.32 -22.02
CA ALA A 274 -1.73 -3.08 -22.79
C ALA A 274 -0.35 -2.46 -22.58
N PRO A 275 0.20 -1.69 -23.54
CA PRO A 275 1.49 -1.06 -23.37
C PRO A 275 1.58 -0.20 -22.10
N PRO A 276 2.66 -0.31 -21.32
CA PRO A 276 3.88 -1.09 -21.59
C PRO A 276 3.97 -2.37 -20.74
N PHE A 277 2.81 -2.87 -20.29
CA PHE A 277 2.71 -4.07 -19.47
C PHE A 277 2.87 -5.36 -20.29
N PRO A 278 3.94 -6.15 -20.07
CA PRO A 278 4.24 -7.30 -20.91
C PRO A 278 3.22 -8.43 -20.78
N LEU A 279 3.10 -9.22 -21.84
CA LEU A 279 2.43 -10.52 -21.86
C LEU A 279 3.47 -11.62 -22.10
N PRO A 280 3.50 -12.72 -21.32
CA PRO A 280 2.71 -12.95 -20.10
C PRO A 280 3.28 -12.20 -18.88
N VAL A 281 2.45 -11.97 -17.87
CA VAL A 281 2.94 -11.58 -16.53
C VAL A 281 3.55 -12.82 -15.87
N GLN A 282 4.74 -12.66 -15.30
CA GLN A 282 5.40 -13.70 -14.49
C GLN A 282 5.16 -13.40 -13.02
N VAL A 283 4.58 -14.35 -12.29
CA VAL A 283 4.25 -14.21 -10.87
C VAL A 283 5.14 -15.13 -10.04
N GLU A 284 5.91 -14.54 -9.16
CA GLU A 284 6.78 -15.22 -8.21
C GLU A 284 6.09 -15.41 -6.87
N PHE A 285 6.32 -16.58 -6.26
CA PHE A 285 5.86 -16.88 -4.91
C PHE A 285 7.04 -16.99 -3.96
N THR A 286 6.92 -16.38 -2.78
CA THR A 286 7.89 -16.52 -1.69
C THR A 286 7.15 -16.62 -0.35
N CYS A 287 7.77 -17.22 0.66
CA CYS A 287 7.26 -17.21 2.02
C CYS A 287 8.45 -17.26 2.98
N ARG A 288 8.83 -16.09 3.52
CA ARG A 288 10.03 -15.99 4.36
C ARG A 288 9.80 -16.44 5.80
N HIS A 289 8.57 -16.29 6.31
CA HIS A 289 8.22 -16.57 7.70
C HIS A 289 7.90 -18.04 7.97
N VAL A 290 7.61 -18.81 6.93
CA VAL A 290 7.36 -20.26 7.04
C VAL A 290 8.35 -21.01 6.15
N PRO A 291 9.63 -21.12 6.58
CA PRO A 291 10.63 -21.82 5.80
C PRO A 291 10.23 -23.27 5.55
N GLU A 292 10.66 -23.78 4.40
CA GLU A 292 10.41 -25.16 3.91
C GLU A 292 8.95 -25.47 3.58
N ALA A 293 8.04 -24.49 3.59
CA ALA A 293 6.68 -24.71 3.13
C ALA A 293 6.65 -25.01 1.63
N GLU A 294 5.94 -26.08 1.25
CA GLU A 294 5.61 -26.36 -0.14
C GLU A 294 4.53 -25.39 -0.61
N LEU A 295 4.87 -24.48 -1.52
CA LEU A 295 3.93 -23.49 -2.03
C LEU A 295 3.06 -24.11 -3.13
N ARG A 296 1.74 -24.14 -2.91
CA ARG A 296 0.73 -24.68 -3.82
C ARG A 296 -0.18 -23.56 -4.30
N TYR A 297 -0.74 -23.70 -5.51
CA TYR A 297 -1.57 -22.65 -6.11
C TYR A 297 -2.66 -23.16 -7.04
N THR A 298 -3.60 -22.28 -7.34
CA THR A 298 -4.68 -22.45 -8.31
C THR A 298 -4.81 -21.18 -9.15
N LEU A 299 -5.37 -21.32 -10.36
CA LEU A 299 -5.56 -20.21 -11.32
C LEU A 299 -7.04 -19.98 -11.67
N ASP A 300 -7.93 -20.78 -11.11
CA ASP A 300 -9.37 -20.72 -11.33
C ASP A 300 -10.12 -20.10 -10.15
N GLY A 301 -9.41 -19.67 -9.10
CA GLY A 301 -9.99 -19.10 -7.89
C GLY A 301 -10.42 -20.12 -6.83
N SER A 302 -10.26 -21.42 -7.07
CA SER A 302 -10.46 -22.45 -6.04
C SER A 302 -9.38 -22.36 -4.95
N ASP A 303 -9.68 -22.76 -3.72
CA ASP A 303 -8.68 -22.76 -2.65
C ASP A 303 -7.61 -23.85 -2.90
N PRO A 304 -6.30 -23.54 -2.80
CA PRO A 304 -5.26 -24.55 -2.93
C PRO A 304 -5.36 -25.61 -1.85
N ILE A 305 -5.12 -26.87 -2.24
CA ILE A 305 -4.98 -28.03 -1.36
C ILE A 305 -3.59 -28.64 -1.53
N ALA A 306 -3.21 -29.60 -0.68
CA ALA A 306 -1.90 -30.24 -0.75
C ALA A 306 -1.62 -30.92 -2.12
N ALA A 307 -2.68 -31.40 -2.79
CA ALA A 307 -2.59 -31.98 -4.14
C ALA A 307 -2.58 -30.95 -5.29
N SER A 308 -2.80 -29.66 -5.01
CA SER A 308 -2.72 -28.60 -6.04
C SER A 308 -1.30 -28.51 -6.63
N PRO A 309 -1.14 -27.91 -7.83
CA PRO A 309 0.17 -27.74 -8.45
C PRO A 309 1.23 -27.14 -7.50
N LEU A 310 2.39 -27.79 -7.43
CA LEU A 310 3.55 -27.30 -6.69
C LEU A 310 4.22 -26.15 -7.46
N TYR A 311 4.50 -25.06 -6.77
CA TYR A 311 5.28 -23.96 -7.31
C TYR A 311 6.76 -24.34 -7.43
N GLN A 312 7.31 -24.25 -8.64
CA GLN A 312 8.72 -24.58 -8.92
C GLN A 312 9.44 -23.44 -9.66
N ARG A 313 8.69 -22.55 -10.32
CA ARG A 313 9.18 -21.44 -11.12
C ARG A 313 8.05 -20.40 -11.28
N PRO A 314 8.36 -19.16 -11.68
CA PRO A 314 7.36 -18.12 -11.87
C PRO A 314 6.17 -18.60 -12.73
N VAL A 315 4.96 -18.29 -12.26
CA VAL A 315 3.70 -18.67 -12.92
C VAL A 315 3.37 -17.66 -14.00
N LYS A 316 3.07 -18.15 -15.21
CA LYS A 316 2.73 -17.31 -16.36
C LYS A 316 1.23 -17.01 -16.38
N ILE A 317 0.88 -15.74 -16.50
CA ILE A 317 -0.50 -15.24 -16.60
C ILE A 317 -0.67 -14.46 -17.91
N ASP A 318 -1.53 -14.93 -18.80
CA ASP A 318 -1.77 -14.36 -20.14
C ASP A 318 -3.23 -13.98 -20.42
N LYS A 319 -4.12 -14.27 -19.46
CA LYS A 319 -5.56 -13.97 -19.44
C LYS A 319 -6.02 -13.58 -18.03
N THR A 320 -7.19 -12.96 -17.94
CA THR A 320 -7.80 -12.62 -16.65
C THR A 320 -7.88 -13.85 -15.76
N THR A 321 -7.30 -13.75 -14.56
CA THR A 321 -7.01 -14.90 -13.68
C THR A 321 -7.19 -14.51 -12.22
N LEU A 322 -7.87 -15.37 -11.46
CA LEU A 322 -7.86 -15.31 -9.99
C LEU A 322 -6.87 -16.35 -9.48
N LEU A 323 -5.71 -15.88 -9.04
CA LEU A 323 -4.65 -16.71 -8.48
C LEU A 323 -4.83 -16.81 -6.97
N LYS A 324 -4.82 -18.03 -6.45
CA LYS A 324 -4.71 -18.28 -5.01
C LYS A 324 -3.48 -19.13 -4.71
N ALA A 325 -2.81 -18.87 -3.59
CA ALA A 325 -1.63 -19.61 -3.16
C ALA A 325 -1.63 -19.86 -1.65
N ALA A 326 -1.11 -21.01 -1.22
CA ALA A 326 -0.90 -21.35 0.18
C ALA A 326 0.30 -22.29 0.34
N GLY A 327 0.98 -22.23 1.49
CA GLY A 327 2.06 -23.12 1.88
C GLY A 327 1.57 -24.33 2.68
N PHE A 328 2.21 -25.47 2.45
CA PHE A 328 1.88 -26.76 3.05
C PHE A 328 3.12 -27.45 3.65
N LYS A 329 2.93 -28.23 4.71
CA LYS A 329 3.88 -29.23 5.20
C LYS A 329 3.17 -30.58 5.21
N GLY A 330 3.44 -31.41 4.20
CA GLY A 330 2.61 -32.59 3.91
C GLY A 330 1.16 -32.18 3.58
N GLU A 331 0.18 -32.82 4.22
CA GLU A 331 -1.24 -32.51 4.03
C GLU A 331 -1.73 -31.27 4.80
N THR A 332 -0.91 -30.72 5.70
CA THR A 332 -1.30 -29.61 6.57
C THR A 332 -0.99 -28.27 5.93
N ARG A 333 -2.00 -27.40 5.78
CA ARG A 333 -1.81 -26.00 5.37
C ARG A 333 -1.17 -25.21 6.51
N VAL A 334 -0.04 -24.56 6.25
CA VAL A 334 0.77 -23.81 7.23
C VAL A 334 0.81 -22.30 6.99
N THR A 335 0.24 -21.83 5.88
CA THR A 335 0.00 -20.39 5.63
C THR A 335 -1.48 -20.11 5.44
N ARG A 336 -1.88 -18.86 5.60
CA ARG A 336 -3.16 -18.36 5.11
C ARG A 336 -3.16 -18.40 3.58
N ILE A 337 -4.35 -18.39 2.98
CA ILE A 337 -4.50 -18.31 1.53
C ILE A 337 -4.25 -16.87 1.10
N SER A 338 -3.27 -16.69 0.23
CA SER A 338 -3.06 -15.45 -0.49
C SER A 338 -3.91 -15.43 -1.75
N GLU A 339 -4.50 -14.29 -2.07
CA GLU A 339 -5.30 -14.08 -3.26
C GLU A 339 -4.76 -12.89 -4.06
N ALA A 340 -4.62 -13.06 -5.37
CA ALA A 340 -4.30 -11.99 -6.31
C ALA A 340 -5.12 -12.14 -7.59
N ARG A 341 -5.76 -11.04 -7.99
CA ARG A 341 -6.51 -10.97 -9.23
C ARG A 341 -5.73 -10.20 -10.30
N TYR A 342 -5.63 -10.80 -11.48
CA TYR A 342 -5.00 -10.25 -12.67
C TYR A 342 -6.07 -10.02 -13.71
N TRP A 343 -6.14 -8.82 -14.27
CA TRP A 343 -7.12 -8.45 -15.29
C TRP A 343 -6.41 -8.08 -16.58
N LYS A 344 -6.70 -8.82 -17.65
CA LYS A 344 -6.19 -8.47 -18.97
C LYS A 344 -7.01 -7.31 -19.50
N TYR A 345 -6.35 -6.24 -19.95
CA TYR A 345 -7.02 -5.15 -20.64
C TYR A 345 -7.79 -5.69 -21.85
N PRO A 346 -9.02 -5.21 -22.07
CA PRO A 346 -9.76 -5.51 -23.27
C PRO A 346 -9.11 -4.78 -24.46
N ILE A 347 -9.56 -5.12 -25.66
CA ILE A 347 -9.23 -4.35 -26.86
C ILE A 347 -9.86 -2.97 -26.70
N VAL A 348 -9.11 -1.92 -27.00
CA VAL A 348 -9.63 -0.56 -27.04
C VAL A 348 -10.68 -0.48 -28.16
N PRO A 349 -11.93 -0.07 -27.87
CA PRO A 349 -12.95 0.02 -28.90
C PRO A 349 -12.65 1.16 -29.88
N ASP A 350 -13.18 1.03 -31.10
CA ASP A 350 -13.20 2.15 -32.06
C ASP A 350 -14.06 3.30 -31.49
N PRO A 351 -13.76 4.57 -31.84
CA PRO A 351 -14.56 5.70 -31.40
C PRO A 351 -16.03 5.60 -31.84
N PRO A 352 -16.97 6.10 -31.03
CA PRO A 352 -18.38 6.11 -31.40
C PRO A 352 -18.67 7.10 -32.53
N THR A 353 -19.80 6.90 -33.20
CA THR A 353 -20.34 7.84 -34.20
C THR A 353 -21.25 8.91 -33.60
N VAL A 354 -21.82 8.64 -32.41
CA VAL A 354 -22.68 9.55 -31.66
C VAL A 354 -22.18 9.61 -30.24
N TYR A 355 -21.77 10.78 -29.75
CA TYR A 355 -21.19 10.92 -28.42
C TYR A 355 -22.27 11.15 -27.37
N VAL A 356 -22.21 10.43 -26.24
CA VAL A 356 -23.17 10.68 -25.13
C VAL A 356 -23.02 12.08 -24.54
N SER A 357 -21.85 12.70 -24.69
CA SER A 357 -21.59 14.06 -24.21
C SER A 357 -22.28 15.15 -25.05
N GLU A 358 -22.89 14.78 -26.17
CA GLU A 358 -23.66 15.67 -27.06
C GLU A 358 -25.18 15.44 -26.91
N LEU A 359 -25.59 14.45 -26.11
CA LEU A 359 -26.99 14.10 -25.89
C LEU A 359 -27.54 14.77 -24.63
N THR A 360 -28.86 14.89 -24.58
CA THR A 360 -29.57 15.29 -23.36
C THR A 360 -29.81 14.05 -22.49
N SER A 361 -29.33 14.10 -21.25
CA SER A 361 -29.58 13.07 -20.24
C SER A 361 -31.05 13.10 -19.80
N LEU A 362 -31.61 11.94 -19.48
CA LEU A 362 -32.91 11.82 -18.81
C LEU A 362 -32.78 12.01 -17.30
N CYS A 363 -31.60 11.71 -16.75
CA CYS A 363 -31.32 11.76 -15.33
C CYS A 363 -29.82 11.92 -15.07
N GLU A 364 -29.48 12.75 -14.10
CA GLU A 364 -28.13 12.92 -13.58
C GLU A 364 -28.18 12.89 -12.05
N LYS A 365 -27.57 11.87 -11.45
CA LYS A 365 -27.45 11.74 -9.99
C LYS A 365 -25.99 11.69 -9.61
N VAL A 366 -25.69 12.34 -8.50
CA VAL A 366 -24.43 12.21 -7.77
C VAL A 366 -24.77 11.90 -6.31
N GLY A 367 -24.06 10.94 -5.74
CA GLY A 367 -24.21 10.51 -4.36
C GLY A 367 -24.00 11.62 -3.35
N GLU A 368 -24.48 11.40 -2.14
CA GLU A 368 -24.16 12.27 -1.02
C GLU A 368 -22.76 11.98 -0.51
N VAL A 369 -22.07 13.02 -0.05
CA VAL A 369 -20.77 12.89 0.59
C VAL A 369 -20.93 12.26 1.97
N GLY A 370 -20.21 11.17 2.22
CA GLY A 370 -20.24 10.45 3.49
C GLY A 370 -19.66 11.25 4.66
N PRO A 371 -20.04 10.92 5.91
CA PRO A 371 -19.46 11.55 7.09
C PRO A 371 -17.95 11.27 7.16
N ASN A 372 -17.16 12.27 7.58
CA ASN A 372 -15.68 12.25 7.64
C ASN A 372 -14.96 12.15 6.27
N SER A 373 -15.67 12.23 5.15
CA SER A 373 -15.06 12.47 3.84
C SER A 373 -14.71 13.95 3.67
N TYR A 374 -13.59 14.24 3.02
CA TYR A 374 -13.21 15.60 2.62
C TYR A 374 -13.68 15.95 1.21
N ALA A 375 -14.37 15.02 0.54
CA ALA A 375 -14.92 15.25 -0.78
C ALA A 375 -15.92 16.41 -0.75
N VAL A 376 -15.85 17.25 -1.78
CA VAL A 376 -16.91 18.23 -2.07
C VAL A 376 -17.79 17.60 -3.14
N LYS A 377 -19.11 17.62 -2.93
CA LYS A 377 -20.09 17.12 -3.90
C LYS A 377 -19.98 17.91 -5.21
N LYS A 378 -19.76 17.23 -6.32
CA LYS A 378 -19.61 17.83 -7.65
C LYS A 378 -20.54 17.15 -8.65
N ALA A 379 -21.34 17.95 -9.35
CA ALA A 379 -22.19 17.48 -10.44
C ALA A 379 -21.34 16.99 -11.63
N ALA A 380 -21.92 16.12 -12.45
CA ALA A 380 -21.31 15.68 -13.70
C ALA A 380 -21.01 16.86 -14.62
N ARG A 381 -19.94 16.76 -15.41
CA ARG A 381 -19.56 17.78 -16.39
C ARG A 381 -19.34 17.16 -17.76
N PHE A 382 -19.96 17.76 -18.77
CA PHE A 382 -19.90 17.31 -20.15
C PHE A 382 -18.70 17.96 -20.85
N ASN A 383 -17.90 17.13 -21.53
CA ASN A 383 -16.64 17.48 -22.20
C ASN A 383 -15.57 18.10 -21.29
N ARG A 384 -15.69 17.91 -19.98
CA ARG A 384 -14.76 18.38 -18.95
C ARG A 384 -14.70 17.36 -17.82
N SER A 385 -13.57 17.31 -17.12
CA SER A 385 -13.45 16.57 -15.86
C SER A 385 -14.43 17.14 -14.82
N VAL A 386 -14.66 16.43 -13.72
CA VAL A 386 -15.59 16.91 -12.68
C VAL A 386 -15.10 18.19 -11.99
N ASP A 387 -13.79 18.48 -12.01
CA ASP A 387 -13.23 19.77 -11.55
C ASP A 387 -13.25 20.86 -12.64
N GLY A 388 -13.71 20.53 -13.84
CA GLY A 388 -13.84 21.47 -14.95
C GLY A 388 -12.61 21.60 -15.84
N ARG A 389 -11.69 20.64 -15.76
CA ARG A 389 -10.46 20.59 -16.56
C ARG A 389 -10.70 19.84 -17.87
N VAL A 390 -9.67 19.78 -18.70
CA VAL A 390 -9.67 18.90 -19.89
C VAL A 390 -9.65 17.45 -19.39
N LEU A 391 -10.51 16.60 -19.95
CA LEU A 391 -10.54 15.18 -19.65
C LEU A 391 -9.19 14.53 -20.00
N THR A 392 -8.57 13.89 -19.02
CA THR A 392 -7.24 13.29 -19.18
C THR A 392 -7.12 11.95 -18.47
N ASN A 393 -6.57 10.97 -19.18
CA ASN A 393 -6.12 9.71 -18.58
C ASN A 393 -4.71 9.39 -19.09
N ARG A 394 -3.77 9.21 -18.16
CA ARG A 394 -2.36 8.95 -18.44
C ARG A 394 -1.72 9.94 -19.41
N GLY A 395 -2.09 11.21 -19.29
CA GLY A 395 -1.64 12.32 -20.12
C GLY A 395 -2.29 12.39 -21.51
N ARG A 396 -3.09 11.40 -21.92
CA ARG A 396 -3.88 11.46 -23.15
C ARG A 396 -5.10 12.36 -22.90
N LYS A 397 -5.31 13.32 -23.80
CA LYS A 397 -6.43 14.27 -23.77
C LYS A 397 -7.60 13.74 -24.59
N PHE A 398 -8.81 14.00 -24.11
CA PHE A 398 -10.05 13.61 -24.77
C PHE A 398 -10.92 14.84 -25.05
N GLY A 399 -11.48 14.91 -26.26
CA GLY A 399 -12.33 16.01 -26.69
C GLY A 399 -13.81 15.81 -26.32
N HIS A 400 -14.24 14.55 -26.25
CA HIS A 400 -15.59 14.14 -25.92
C HIS A 400 -15.59 13.23 -24.71
N GLY A 401 -16.59 13.39 -23.84
CA GLY A 401 -16.76 12.56 -22.66
C GLY A 401 -17.51 13.25 -21.53
N ILE A 402 -17.63 12.58 -20.40
CA ILE A 402 -18.32 13.09 -19.21
C ILE A 402 -17.50 12.77 -17.97
N GLY A 403 -17.06 13.81 -17.26
CA GLY A 403 -16.41 13.67 -15.96
C GLY A 403 -17.46 13.59 -14.85
N VAL A 404 -17.30 12.61 -13.95
CA VAL A 404 -18.23 12.31 -12.86
C VAL A 404 -17.51 12.08 -11.53
N GLN A 405 -18.27 12.22 -10.43
CA GLN A 405 -17.83 11.85 -9.08
C GLN A 405 -18.64 10.65 -8.61
N ALA A 406 -17.97 9.63 -8.07
CA ALA A 406 -18.63 8.47 -7.51
C ALA A 406 -19.36 8.77 -6.17
N PRO A 407 -20.43 8.03 -5.83
CA PRO A 407 -21.23 7.27 -6.79
C PRO A 407 -22.00 8.24 -7.71
N SER A 408 -22.19 7.89 -8.97
CA SER A 408 -22.99 8.67 -9.93
C SER A 408 -23.80 7.79 -10.87
N GLU A 409 -24.90 8.34 -11.39
CA GLU A 409 -25.79 7.68 -12.34
C GLU A 409 -26.23 8.67 -13.42
N LEU A 410 -25.91 8.39 -14.68
CA LEU A 410 -26.36 9.14 -15.85
C LEU A 410 -27.24 8.24 -16.72
N VAL A 411 -28.43 8.71 -17.09
CA VAL A 411 -29.37 7.93 -17.91
C VAL A 411 -29.60 8.60 -19.25
N PHE A 412 -29.51 7.86 -20.35
CA PHE A 412 -29.72 8.35 -21.71
C PHE A 412 -30.76 7.50 -22.44
N PRO A 413 -31.56 8.11 -23.34
CA PRO A 413 -32.47 7.36 -24.20
C PRO A 413 -31.66 6.59 -25.28
N LEU A 414 -32.16 5.43 -25.68
CA LEU A 414 -31.62 4.64 -26.77
C LEU A 414 -32.47 4.78 -28.03
N GLU A 415 -31.81 4.95 -29.17
CA GLU A 415 -32.46 4.97 -30.48
C GLU A 415 -32.34 3.59 -31.17
N PRO A 416 -33.31 3.21 -32.03
CA PRO A 416 -33.25 1.95 -32.78
C PRO A 416 -32.02 1.79 -33.69
N SER A 417 -31.38 2.91 -34.05
CA SER A 417 -30.16 2.98 -34.85
C SER A 417 -28.92 2.56 -34.06
N TYR A 418 -28.91 2.70 -32.73
CA TYR A 418 -27.76 2.37 -31.89
C TYR A 418 -27.60 0.86 -31.76
N LYS A 419 -26.43 0.34 -32.17
CA LYS A 419 -26.12 -1.09 -32.18
C LYS A 419 -25.21 -1.48 -31.04
N ARG A 420 -24.26 -0.61 -30.70
CA ARG A 420 -23.28 -0.85 -29.63
C ARG A 420 -23.06 0.41 -28.83
N PHE A 421 -22.78 0.24 -27.54
CA PHE A 421 -22.21 1.29 -26.70
C PHE A 421 -20.72 1.03 -26.53
N VAL A 422 -19.92 2.04 -26.78
CA VAL A 422 -18.45 2.00 -26.65
C VAL A 422 -17.97 3.15 -25.79
N ALA A 423 -16.93 2.91 -24.99
CA ALA A 423 -16.26 3.93 -24.19
C ALA A 423 -14.85 3.51 -23.80
N ASN A 424 -13.99 4.49 -23.52
CA ASN A 424 -12.87 4.32 -22.62
C ASN A 424 -13.28 4.84 -21.23
N VAL A 425 -12.90 4.17 -20.16
CA VAL A 425 -13.25 4.60 -18.80
C VAL A 425 -12.08 4.51 -17.84
N GLY A 426 -11.97 5.44 -16.89
CA GLY A 426 -10.87 5.44 -15.94
C GLY A 426 -10.96 6.57 -14.93
N VAL A 427 -10.01 6.58 -13.99
CA VAL A 427 -9.82 7.70 -13.07
C VAL A 427 -9.16 8.85 -13.83
N ASP A 428 -9.67 10.07 -13.65
CA ASP A 428 -9.10 11.29 -14.24
C ASP A 428 -7.72 11.61 -13.61
N ASP A 429 -6.76 12.04 -14.43
CA ASP A 429 -5.42 12.44 -13.98
C ASP A 429 -5.43 13.59 -12.96
N GLU A 430 -6.48 14.42 -12.89
CA GLU A 430 -6.61 15.49 -11.89
C GLU A 430 -6.59 14.95 -10.45
N CYS A 431 -6.98 13.69 -10.23
CA CYS A 431 -6.90 13.05 -8.94
C CYS A 431 -5.46 12.73 -8.50
N MET A 432 -4.50 12.85 -9.44
CA MET A 432 -3.06 12.77 -9.18
C MET A 432 -2.40 14.12 -8.96
N GLU A 433 -3.12 15.23 -9.12
CA GLU A 433 -2.60 16.54 -8.80
C GLU A 433 -2.71 16.84 -7.30
N TRP A 434 -1.65 17.44 -6.77
CA TRP A 434 -1.60 17.86 -5.38
C TRP A 434 -2.45 19.12 -5.20
N ASP A 435 -3.60 18.98 -4.54
CA ASP A 435 -4.31 20.13 -3.98
C ASP A 435 -3.43 20.70 -2.86
N ASN A 436 -2.73 21.80 -3.17
CA ASN A 436 -1.79 22.47 -2.27
C ASN A 436 -2.42 23.69 -1.60
N PRO A 437 -3.20 23.56 -0.52
CA PRO A 437 -3.82 24.71 0.11
C PRO A 437 -2.81 25.70 0.71
N ASP A 438 -1.55 25.28 0.96
CA ASP A 438 -0.52 26.11 1.59
C ASP A 438 0.60 26.59 0.64
N GLY A 439 0.62 26.13 -0.62
CA GLY A 439 1.58 26.55 -1.63
C GLY A 439 3.02 26.03 -1.44
N LEU A 440 3.29 25.12 -0.49
CA LEU A 440 4.62 24.59 -0.22
C LEU A 440 4.98 23.35 -1.07
N PRO A 441 6.25 23.15 -1.45
CA PRO A 441 6.66 21.97 -2.22
C PRO A 441 6.47 20.68 -1.40
N GLN A 442 5.94 19.62 -2.01
CA GLN A 442 5.60 18.31 -1.40
C GLN A 442 6.71 17.73 -0.49
N TRP A 443 7.96 18.10 -0.74
CA TRP A 443 9.12 17.51 -0.11
C TRP A 443 10.21 18.57 0.20
N PRO A 444 11.00 18.44 1.29
CA PRO A 444 11.00 17.38 2.32
C PRO A 444 10.18 17.78 3.56
N GLN A 445 9.00 17.20 3.78
CA GLN A 445 8.07 17.67 4.82
C GLN A 445 7.65 16.59 5.85
N TRP A 446 8.61 15.79 6.33
CA TRP A 446 8.44 14.56 7.13
C TRP A 446 7.62 14.62 8.44
N SER A 447 7.02 15.76 8.83
CA SER A 447 6.36 15.87 10.14
C SER A 447 5.43 17.10 10.32
N ARG A 448 4.91 17.72 9.24
CA ARG A 448 4.00 18.87 9.41
C ARG A 448 2.55 18.41 9.61
N PRO A 449 1.79 19.00 10.55
CA PRO A 449 0.33 18.92 10.51
C PRO A 449 -0.10 19.64 9.23
N ILE A 450 -0.69 18.90 8.30
CA ILE A 450 -1.26 19.52 7.11
C ILE A 450 -2.67 19.95 7.46
N HIS A 451 -2.93 21.25 7.42
CA HIS A 451 -4.23 21.84 7.76
C HIS A 451 -5.03 22.09 6.48
N GLY A 452 -6.05 21.28 6.24
CA GLY A 452 -6.94 21.37 5.07
C GLY A 452 -7.22 19.99 4.47
N PRO A 453 -8.10 19.90 3.46
CA PRO A 453 -8.32 18.67 2.70
C PRO A 453 -7.09 18.38 1.83
N THR A 454 -5.98 18.01 2.46
CA THR A 454 -4.78 17.57 1.75
C THR A 454 -4.79 16.07 1.69
N SER A 455 -5.30 15.58 0.58
CA SER A 455 -5.06 14.22 0.15
C SER A 455 -5.12 14.25 -1.36
N TYR A 456 -4.03 13.84 -2.00
CA TYR A 456 -4.18 13.17 -3.28
C TYR A 456 -5.38 12.23 -3.17
N ARG A 457 -6.36 12.39 -4.07
CA ARG A 457 -7.58 11.60 -4.01
C ARG A 457 -7.18 10.20 -4.46
N ILE A 458 -6.87 9.28 -3.53
CA ILE A 458 -6.77 7.88 -3.93
C ILE A 458 -8.19 7.53 -4.36
N CYS A 459 -8.40 7.37 -5.65
CA CYS A 459 -9.67 7.01 -6.23
C CYS A 459 -9.60 5.54 -6.59
N GLN A 460 -10.61 4.79 -6.17
CA GLN A 460 -10.82 3.44 -6.63
C GLN A 460 -12.29 3.31 -6.99
N ILE A 461 -12.57 3.17 -8.28
CA ILE A 461 -13.94 3.25 -8.80
C ILE A 461 -14.24 2.09 -9.76
N LEU A 462 -15.52 1.79 -9.89
CA LEU A 462 -16.08 0.80 -10.78
C LEU A 462 -16.99 1.50 -11.78
N PHE A 463 -16.91 1.13 -13.05
CA PHE A 463 -17.84 1.58 -14.08
C PHE A 463 -18.79 0.45 -14.44
N GLU A 464 -20.08 0.75 -14.45
CA GLU A 464 -21.16 -0.16 -14.82
C GLU A 464 -21.92 0.41 -16.02
N VAL A 465 -22.21 -0.45 -16.99
CA VAL A 465 -23.20 -0.15 -18.04
C VAL A 465 -24.41 -1.02 -17.79
N ILE A 466 -25.58 -0.39 -17.73
CA ILE A 466 -26.85 -1.02 -17.43
C ILE A 466 -27.82 -0.66 -18.56
N ILE A 467 -28.46 -1.64 -19.18
CA ILE A 467 -29.44 -1.43 -20.24
C ILE A 467 -30.80 -1.92 -19.75
N ASP A 468 -31.81 -1.05 -19.77
CA ASP A 468 -33.16 -1.32 -19.27
C ASP A 468 -33.19 -2.00 -17.88
N GLY A 469 -32.31 -1.54 -16.98
CA GLY A 469 -32.21 -2.03 -15.60
C GLY A 469 -31.36 -3.29 -15.41
N LYS A 470 -30.78 -3.87 -16.47
CA LYS A 470 -29.87 -5.02 -16.39
C LYS A 470 -28.41 -4.58 -16.59
N THR A 471 -27.55 -4.83 -15.62
CA THR A 471 -26.10 -4.65 -15.78
C THR A 471 -25.57 -5.58 -16.87
N VAL A 472 -25.00 -4.98 -17.92
CA VAL A 472 -24.43 -5.71 -19.07
C VAL A 472 -22.91 -5.83 -18.98
N THR A 473 -22.25 -4.89 -18.29
CA THR A 473 -20.82 -4.96 -17.99
C THR A 473 -20.47 -4.19 -16.73
N GLU A 474 -19.38 -4.60 -16.08
CA GLU A 474 -18.75 -3.94 -14.94
C GLU A 474 -17.23 -4.03 -15.13
N THR A 475 -16.52 -2.94 -14.87
CA THR A 475 -15.05 -2.93 -14.93
C THR A 475 -14.44 -3.59 -13.69
N PRO A 476 -13.17 -4.04 -13.75
CA PRO A 476 -12.40 -4.15 -12.52
C PRO A 476 -12.37 -2.81 -11.75
N PRO A 477 -12.02 -2.83 -10.45
CA PRO A 477 -11.70 -1.59 -9.74
C PRO A 477 -10.53 -0.89 -10.45
N LEU A 478 -10.77 0.32 -10.93
CA LEU A 478 -9.77 1.17 -11.57
C LEU A 478 -9.24 2.16 -10.55
N VAL A 479 -7.93 2.33 -10.50
CA VAL A 479 -7.26 3.31 -9.65
C VAL A 479 -6.53 4.37 -10.46
N ASN A 480 -6.12 5.44 -9.79
CA ASN A 480 -5.40 6.52 -10.44
C ASN A 480 -4.13 6.02 -11.17
N GLY A 481 -3.84 6.64 -12.32
CA GLY A 481 -2.65 6.33 -13.11
C GLY A 481 -2.72 5.01 -13.89
N GLU A 482 -3.82 4.26 -13.78
CA GLU A 482 -4.12 3.14 -14.66
C GLU A 482 -4.60 3.63 -16.04
N LEU A 483 -4.30 2.83 -17.07
CA LEU A 483 -4.77 3.11 -18.42
C LEU A 483 -6.28 2.94 -18.46
N ALA A 484 -6.96 3.78 -19.24
CA ALA A 484 -8.39 3.64 -19.45
C ALA A 484 -8.77 2.23 -19.92
N TRP A 485 -9.84 1.70 -19.35
CA TRP A 485 -10.43 0.42 -19.67
C TRP A 485 -11.43 0.57 -20.82
N GLY A 486 -11.30 -0.26 -21.86
CA GLY A 486 -12.24 -0.28 -22.98
C GLY A 486 -13.55 -0.98 -22.62
N ILE A 487 -14.67 -0.36 -22.94
CA ILE A 487 -16.00 -0.94 -22.87
C ILE A 487 -16.55 -1.04 -24.29
N ASP A 488 -17.05 -2.22 -24.65
CA ASP A 488 -17.72 -2.46 -25.92
C ASP A 488 -18.84 -3.48 -25.69
N VAL A 489 -20.10 -3.01 -25.71
CA VAL A 489 -21.27 -3.83 -25.41
C VAL A 489 -22.37 -3.68 -26.47
N GLU A 490 -23.03 -4.78 -26.79
CA GLU A 490 -24.19 -4.79 -27.69
C GLU A 490 -25.41 -4.17 -27.03
N ILE A 491 -26.16 -3.40 -27.82
CA ILE A 491 -27.45 -2.86 -27.41
C ILE A 491 -28.54 -3.79 -27.93
N PRO A 492 -29.33 -4.43 -27.05
CA PRO A 492 -30.45 -5.27 -27.47
C PRO A 492 -31.46 -4.49 -28.31
N GLN A 493 -32.04 -5.17 -29.31
CA GLN A 493 -33.08 -4.55 -30.13
C GLN A 493 -34.29 -4.17 -29.27
N GLY A 494 -34.77 -2.94 -29.43
CA GLY A 494 -35.91 -2.41 -28.69
C GLY A 494 -35.56 -1.91 -27.29
N ALA A 495 -34.26 -1.91 -26.92
CA ALA A 495 -33.83 -1.30 -25.67
C ALA A 495 -34.17 0.19 -25.65
N GLN A 496 -34.58 0.70 -24.49
CA GLN A 496 -35.14 2.05 -24.38
C GLN A 496 -34.18 3.03 -23.72
N GLN A 497 -33.40 2.57 -22.74
CA GLN A 497 -32.49 3.42 -21.99
C GLN A 497 -31.21 2.69 -21.59
N ILE A 498 -30.16 3.48 -21.48
CA ILE A 498 -28.86 3.06 -20.94
C ILE A 498 -28.54 3.92 -19.72
N THR A 499 -28.02 3.27 -18.69
CA THR A 499 -27.52 3.91 -17.48
C THR A 499 -26.02 3.68 -17.40
N LEU A 500 -25.30 4.79 -17.33
CA LEU A 500 -23.86 4.86 -17.11
C LEU A 500 -23.65 5.17 -15.63
N ARG A 501 -23.17 4.19 -14.87
CA ARG A 501 -22.98 4.32 -13.42
C ARG A 501 -21.52 4.21 -13.06
N VAL A 502 -21.09 5.06 -12.12
CA VAL A 502 -19.80 4.94 -11.47
C VAL A 502 -20.02 4.74 -9.99
N ASN A 503 -19.43 3.71 -9.41
CA ASN A 503 -19.48 3.43 -7.98
C ASN A 503 -18.08 3.54 -7.37
N ASP A 504 -18.01 3.92 -6.10
CA ASP A 504 -16.80 3.70 -5.34
C ASP A 504 -16.60 2.19 -5.19
N ALA A 505 -15.37 1.72 -5.42
CA ALA A 505 -15.04 0.34 -5.09
C ALA A 505 -15.06 0.20 -3.56
N GLU A 506 -15.63 -0.88 -3.06
CA GLU A 506 -15.50 -1.21 -1.63
C GLU A 506 -14.03 -1.36 -1.28
N SER A 507 -13.51 -0.34 -0.60
CA SER A 507 -12.10 -0.19 -0.38
C SER A 507 -11.89 0.36 1.02
N ARG A 508 -11.06 -0.32 1.80
CA ARG A 508 -10.51 0.28 3.01
C ARG A 508 -9.45 1.33 2.66
N PHE A 509 -8.99 1.38 1.41
CA PHE A 509 -7.76 2.07 0.99
C PHE A 509 -7.95 3.54 0.64
N THR A 510 -9.18 4.00 0.43
CA THR A 510 -9.47 5.31 -0.19
C THR A 510 -10.56 6.08 0.55
N ASP A 511 -10.50 7.41 0.48
CA ASP A 511 -11.69 8.24 0.76
C ASP A 511 -12.72 7.93 -0.36
N PRO A 512 -13.98 7.63 -0.05
CA PRO A 512 -15.02 7.52 -1.07
C PRO A 512 -15.13 8.82 -1.90
N HIS A 513 -15.89 8.76 -2.99
CA HIS A 513 -16.11 9.84 -3.95
C HIS A 513 -14.98 10.06 -4.97
N GLY A 514 -14.46 8.96 -5.51
CA GLY A 514 -13.46 9.03 -6.58
C GLY A 514 -13.96 9.72 -7.85
N HIS A 515 -13.09 10.41 -8.57
CA HIS A 515 -13.45 11.01 -9.86
C HIS A 515 -13.15 10.03 -10.99
N GLY A 516 -14.09 9.92 -11.92
CA GLY A 516 -13.97 9.05 -13.07
C GLY A 516 -14.50 9.71 -14.32
N ASP A 517 -14.00 9.26 -15.45
CA ASP A 517 -14.39 9.77 -16.75
C ASP A 517 -14.98 8.67 -17.64
N TRP A 518 -16.06 9.03 -18.33
CA TRP A 518 -16.53 8.35 -19.54
C TRP A 518 -15.89 9.04 -20.75
N LEU A 519 -14.79 8.48 -21.27
CA LEU A 519 -13.93 9.07 -22.30
C LEU A 519 -14.27 8.54 -23.69
N ASP A 520 -14.49 9.43 -24.66
CA ASP A 520 -14.97 9.08 -26.02
C ASP A 520 -16.17 8.09 -25.96
N ALA A 521 -17.08 8.29 -25.00
CA ALA A 521 -18.22 7.42 -24.77
C ALA A 521 -19.36 7.73 -25.73
N GLY A 522 -20.02 6.70 -26.27
CA GLY A 522 -21.03 6.90 -27.30
C GLY A 522 -21.58 5.64 -27.94
N PHE A 523 -22.33 5.84 -29.02
CA PHE A 523 -23.00 4.80 -29.77
C PHE A 523 -22.40 4.59 -31.17
N VAL A 524 -22.28 3.32 -31.55
CA VAL A 524 -22.00 2.90 -32.93
C VAL A 524 -23.33 2.58 -33.62
N THR A 525 -23.52 3.14 -34.81
CA THR A 525 -24.77 3.05 -35.59
C THR A 525 -24.68 2.11 -36.79
N SER A 526 -23.46 1.78 -37.22
CA SER A 526 -23.15 0.92 -38.38
C SER A 526 -23.02 -0.54 -38.03
#